data_AF-U1T5Z5-F1
#
_entry.id   AF-U1T5Z5-F1
#
_cell.length_a   1.000
_cell.length_b   1.000
_cell.length_c   1.000
_cell.angle_alpha   90.00
_cell.angle_beta   90.00
_cell.angle_gamma   90.00
#
_symmetry.space_group_name_H-M   'P 1'
#
loop_
_entity.id
_entity.type
_entity.pdbx_description
1 polymer ?
#
loop_
_entity_poly.entity_id
_entity_poly.type
_entity_poly.pdbx_seq_one_letter_code
_entity_poly.pdbx_strand_id
1 'polypeptide(L)'
;MKGLKTLLAASLTTLGLSVAALPVSAAEAPVHFADLNWESGSLITEVLRVIVEKGYDLPTDTLPGTTITLETALAKNDIQVIGEEWAGRSPVWVKAEAEGKVVGLGDTVKGATEGWWVPEYVVKGDPAKGIKPLAPELKSVKDLARYKDVFKDPESPGKGRFLNSPIGWTSEVVNKQKLKAYGLDDSYVNFRSGSGAALDAEIASSIRRGKPVLFYYWSPTPLMGRYKLIQLEEPPFDAEAWKTLTDADNPNPKPTRSLASKLSIGVSTPFQKEHPQIAQFFEKVEFPIEPLNKALATMSENHTAPREVAQVFLKEHPQVWKAWLTEDVAQKVEASLK
;
A
#
# COMPACT_ATOMS: atom_id res chain seq x y z
N MET A 1 93.12 -43.33 -15.12
CA MET A 1 92.37 -43.83 -16.30
C MET A 1 90.90 -43.49 -16.15
N LYS A 2 90.28 -43.14 -17.27
CA LYS A 2 88.93 -42.57 -17.48
C LYS A 2 87.78 -43.26 -16.73
N GLY A 3 86.73 -42.47 -16.46
CA GLY A 3 85.34 -42.91 -16.22
C GLY A 3 84.80 -42.39 -14.88
N LEU A 4 83.60 -41.83 -14.75
CA LEU A 4 82.49 -41.57 -15.65
C LEU A 4 81.61 -40.56 -14.89
N LYS A 5 81.10 -39.52 -15.56
CA LYS A 5 80.17 -38.56 -14.96
C LYS A 5 78.82 -39.24 -14.75
N THR A 6 78.22 -39.12 -13.57
CA THR A 6 76.80 -39.43 -13.38
C THR A 6 76.19 -38.43 -12.41
N LEU A 7 75.35 -37.57 -12.97
CA LEU A 7 74.42 -36.70 -12.25
C LEU A 7 73.45 -37.57 -11.44
N LEU A 8 73.29 -37.27 -10.14
CA LEU A 8 72.14 -37.78 -9.38
C LEU A 8 71.03 -36.72 -9.40
N ALA A 9 69.89 -37.15 -9.93
CA ALA A 9 68.66 -36.39 -10.06
C ALA A 9 67.93 -36.25 -8.72
N ALA A 10 67.22 -35.12 -8.62
CA ALA A 10 66.24 -34.80 -7.60
C ALA A 10 65.03 -35.76 -7.61
N SER A 11 64.36 -35.91 -6.46
CA SER A 11 62.92 -36.16 -6.35
C SER A 11 62.46 -35.86 -4.91
N LEU A 12 62.24 -34.59 -4.59
CA LEU A 12 61.34 -34.20 -3.49
C LEU A 12 59.93 -34.16 -4.06
N THR A 13 59.12 -35.17 -3.73
CA THR A 13 57.69 -35.20 -4.03
C THR A 13 56.96 -34.33 -3.01
N THR A 14 56.85 -33.02 -3.27
CA THR A 14 55.87 -32.16 -2.59
C THR A 14 54.48 -32.50 -3.11
N LEU A 15 53.72 -33.25 -2.31
CA LEU A 15 52.29 -33.47 -2.51
C LEU A 15 51.56 -32.14 -2.22
N GLY A 16 51.35 -31.33 -3.26
CA GLY A 16 50.51 -30.14 -3.16
C GLY A 16 49.05 -30.56 -3.00
N LEU A 17 48.48 -30.41 -1.80
CA LEU A 17 47.03 -30.41 -1.63
C LEU A 17 46.48 -29.12 -2.27
N SER A 18 46.07 -29.24 -3.53
CA SER A 18 45.18 -28.27 -4.16
C SER A 18 43.79 -28.42 -3.53
N VAL A 19 43.55 -27.72 -2.43
CA VAL A 19 42.19 -27.48 -1.95
C VAL A 19 41.54 -26.56 -2.96
N ALA A 20 40.77 -27.13 -3.89
CA ALA A 20 39.87 -26.36 -4.73
C ALA A 20 38.86 -25.67 -3.81
N ALA A 21 39.02 -24.35 -3.62
CA ALA A 21 37.99 -23.54 -2.98
C ALA A 21 36.74 -23.65 -3.85
N LEU A 22 35.73 -24.38 -3.36
CA LEU A 22 34.39 -24.31 -3.94
C LEU A 22 33.97 -22.84 -3.89
N PRO A 23 33.43 -22.26 -4.99
CA PRO A 23 32.86 -20.93 -4.91
C PRO A 23 31.71 -20.99 -3.92
N VAL A 24 31.93 -20.44 -2.72
CA VAL A 24 30.84 -20.07 -1.82
C VAL A 24 30.12 -18.95 -2.55
N SER A 25 29.07 -19.30 -3.29
CA SER A 25 28.11 -18.31 -3.76
C SER A 25 27.58 -17.65 -2.49
N ALA A 26 27.82 -16.35 -2.33
CA ALA A 26 27.13 -15.58 -1.31
C ALA A 26 25.63 -15.83 -1.51
N ALA A 27 24.90 -16.09 -0.42
CA ALA A 27 23.45 -16.15 -0.50
C ALA A 27 22.97 -14.84 -1.10
N GLU A 28 22.10 -14.92 -2.11
CA GLU A 28 21.54 -13.74 -2.75
C GLU A 28 20.81 -12.93 -1.67
N ALA A 29 21.11 -11.63 -1.60
CA ALA A 29 20.46 -10.76 -0.63
C ALA A 29 18.94 -10.73 -0.92
N PRO A 30 18.08 -10.76 0.11
CA PRO A 30 16.64 -10.75 -0.13
C PRO A 30 16.21 -9.45 -0.82
N VAL A 31 15.26 -9.57 -1.75
CA VAL A 31 14.53 -8.44 -2.28
C VAL A 31 13.66 -7.87 -1.16
N HIS A 32 13.92 -6.63 -0.75
CA HIS A 32 13.15 -6.00 0.32
C HIS A 32 11.89 -5.34 -0.24
N PHE A 33 10.75 -5.79 0.24
CA PHE A 33 9.44 -5.20 0.01
C PHE A 33 9.08 -4.25 1.16
N ALA A 34 8.25 -3.25 0.88
CA ALA A 34 7.60 -2.47 1.93
C ALA A 34 6.55 -3.30 2.68
N ASP A 35 6.62 -3.33 4.01
CA ASP A 35 5.53 -3.83 4.86
C ASP A 35 4.47 -2.73 5.04
N LEU A 36 3.50 -2.71 4.12
CA LEU A 36 2.42 -1.72 4.09
C LEU A 36 1.41 -2.01 5.20
N ASN A 37 1.17 -1.02 6.06
CA ASN A 37 0.33 -1.18 7.25
C ASN A 37 -1.18 -0.98 7.01
N TRP A 38 -1.62 -1.19 5.77
CA TRP A 38 -3.02 -1.23 5.37
C TRP A 38 -3.36 -2.52 4.64
N GLU A 39 -4.62 -2.90 4.67
CA GLU A 39 -5.09 -4.25 4.36
C GLU A 39 -4.83 -4.64 2.90
N SER A 40 -5.19 -3.77 1.94
CA SER A 40 -4.94 -4.04 0.52
C SER A 40 -3.45 -4.11 0.20
N GLY A 41 -2.66 -3.17 0.72
CA GLY A 41 -1.23 -3.10 0.48
C GLY A 41 -0.48 -4.31 1.04
N SER A 42 -0.83 -4.76 2.25
CA SER A 42 -0.23 -5.96 2.85
C SER A 42 -0.58 -7.24 2.07
N LEU A 43 -1.83 -7.43 1.67
CA LEU A 43 -2.24 -8.60 0.88
C LEU A 43 -1.56 -8.61 -0.50
N ILE A 44 -1.59 -7.49 -1.22
CA ILE A 44 -0.95 -7.37 -2.54
C ILE A 44 0.55 -7.64 -2.42
N THR A 45 1.21 -7.05 -1.42
CA THR A 45 2.64 -7.29 -1.16
C THR A 45 2.93 -8.77 -1.00
N GLU A 46 2.14 -9.50 -0.22
CA GLU A 46 2.37 -10.93 -0.01
C GLU A 46 2.07 -11.78 -1.25
N VAL A 47 1.09 -11.41 -2.07
CA VAL A 47 0.86 -12.07 -3.38
C VAL A 47 2.09 -11.92 -4.27
N LEU A 48 2.64 -10.70 -4.37
CA LEU A 48 3.84 -10.44 -5.17
C LEU A 48 5.06 -11.20 -4.64
N ARG A 49 5.27 -11.20 -3.32
CA ARG A 49 6.38 -11.92 -2.68
C ARG A 49 6.31 -13.42 -2.91
N VAL A 50 5.13 -14.05 -2.78
CA VAL A 50 4.98 -15.49 -3.09
C VAL A 50 5.38 -15.78 -4.53
N ILE A 51 4.97 -14.95 -5.50
CA ILE A 51 5.33 -15.14 -6.91
C ILE A 51 6.84 -14.93 -7.13
N VAL A 52 7.45 -13.91 -6.52
CA VAL A 52 8.90 -13.67 -6.63
C VAL A 52 9.71 -14.84 -6.05
N GLU A 53 9.34 -15.32 -4.87
CA GLU A 53 10.05 -16.43 -4.22
C GLU A 53 9.87 -17.76 -4.96
N LYS A 54 8.66 -18.04 -5.45
CA LYS A 54 8.33 -19.37 -6.00
C LYS A 54 8.46 -19.46 -7.51
N GLY A 55 8.32 -18.34 -8.21
CA GLY A 55 8.42 -18.25 -9.66
C GLY A 55 9.82 -17.87 -10.13
N TYR A 56 10.47 -16.96 -9.41
CA TYR A 56 11.79 -16.41 -9.79
C TYR A 56 12.93 -16.88 -8.89
N ASP A 57 12.64 -17.71 -7.90
CA ASP A 57 13.62 -18.30 -6.98
C ASP A 57 14.45 -17.26 -6.19
N LEU A 58 13.90 -16.04 -6.02
CA LEU A 58 14.55 -14.96 -5.28
C LEU A 58 14.04 -14.87 -3.84
N PRO A 59 14.92 -14.84 -2.82
CA PRO A 59 14.49 -14.61 -1.45
C PRO A 59 13.87 -13.21 -1.32
N THR A 60 12.86 -13.07 -0.47
CA THR A 60 12.25 -11.77 -0.16
C THR A 60 12.14 -11.55 1.34
N ASP A 61 12.19 -10.29 1.74
CA ASP A 61 11.92 -9.87 3.10
C ASP A 61 11.09 -8.58 3.08
N THR A 62 10.52 -8.18 4.22
CA THR A 62 9.74 -6.94 4.32
C THR A 62 10.30 -5.99 5.38
N LEU A 63 10.32 -4.70 5.05
CA LEU A 63 10.71 -3.65 5.98
C LEU A 63 9.51 -2.76 6.34
N PRO A 64 9.19 -2.58 7.63
CA PRO A 64 8.10 -1.71 8.07
C PRO A 64 8.47 -0.25 7.94
N GLY A 65 7.45 0.56 7.63
CA GLY A 65 7.60 2.00 7.57
C GLY A 65 6.27 2.70 7.27
N THR A 66 6.31 4.02 7.38
CA THR A 66 5.24 4.88 6.85
C THR A 66 5.44 5.11 5.36
N THR A 67 4.40 5.53 4.64
CA THR A 67 4.47 5.78 3.18
C THR A 67 5.67 6.66 2.81
N ILE A 68 5.82 7.81 3.46
CA ILE A 68 6.89 8.78 3.17
C ILE A 68 8.29 8.19 3.41
N THR A 69 8.45 7.40 4.49
CA THR A 69 9.73 6.77 4.80
C THR A 69 10.06 5.64 3.82
N LEU A 70 9.06 4.88 3.37
CA LEU A 70 9.23 3.78 2.42
C LEU A 70 9.54 4.30 1.01
N GLU A 71 8.88 5.36 0.56
CA GLU A 71 9.22 6.03 -0.71
C GLU A 71 10.66 6.57 -0.70
N THR A 72 11.10 7.12 0.44
CA THR A 72 12.48 7.58 0.61
C THR A 72 13.48 6.42 0.54
N ALA A 73 13.17 5.30 1.19
CA ALA A 73 13.97 4.08 1.15
C ALA A 73 14.03 3.49 -0.27
N LEU A 74 12.90 3.45 -0.98
CA LEU A 74 12.82 2.98 -2.36
C LEU A 74 13.69 3.82 -3.29
N ALA A 75 13.64 5.15 -3.16
CA ALA A 75 14.45 6.07 -3.96
C ALA A 75 15.96 5.93 -3.71
N LYS A 76 16.35 5.36 -2.56
CA LYS A 76 17.74 5.03 -2.20
C LYS A 76 18.11 3.57 -2.51
N ASN A 77 17.15 2.76 -2.93
CA ASN A 77 17.27 1.31 -3.06
C ASN A 77 17.57 0.58 -1.74
N ASP A 78 17.18 1.17 -0.59
CA ASP A 78 17.21 0.49 0.72
C ASP A 78 16.06 -0.55 0.81
N ILE A 79 14.98 -0.32 0.06
CA ILE A 79 13.98 -1.32 -0.36
C ILE A 79 13.88 -1.32 -1.89
N GLN A 80 13.38 -2.41 -2.47
CA GLN A 80 13.29 -2.58 -3.91
C GLN A 80 11.86 -2.44 -4.44
N VAL A 81 10.85 -2.78 -3.63
CA VAL A 81 9.45 -2.87 -4.09
C VAL A 81 8.47 -2.30 -3.06
N ILE A 82 7.54 -1.46 -3.51
CA ILE A 82 6.31 -1.09 -2.81
C ILE A 82 5.15 -1.74 -3.56
N GLY A 83 4.45 -2.69 -2.94
CA GLY A 83 3.43 -3.51 -3.62
C GLY A 83 2.17 -2.74 -4.03
N GLU A 84 1.84 -1.66 -3.32
CA GLU A 84 0.73 -0.76 -3.62
C GLU A 84 1.16 0.69 -3.42
N GLU A 85 1.71 1.30 -4.46
CA GLU A 85 2.14 2.69 -4.49
C GLU A 85 1.03 3.57 -5.06
N TRP A 86 0.65 4.60 -4.30
CA TRP A 86 -0.32 5.61 -4.72
C TRP A 86 0.40 6.74 -5.47
N ALA A 87 0.93 6.40 -6.64
CA ALA A 87 1.88 7.22 -7.38
C ALA A 87 1.39 8.66 -7.65
N GLY A 88 2.32 9.61 -7.52
CA GLY A 88 2.07 11.03 -7.84
C GLY A 88 1.44 11.86 -6.71
N ARG A 89 1.31 11.29 -5.51
CA ARG A 89 0.64 11.98 -4.38
C ARG A 89 1.57 12.63 -3.38
N SER A 90 2.73 12.03 -3.12
CA SER A 90 3.69 12.58 -2.19
C SER A 90 4.74 13.41 -2.94
N PRO A 91 5.24 14.50 -2.34
CA PRO A 91 6.38 15.22 -2.89
C PRO A 91 7.64 14.35 -3.02
N VAL A 92 7.80 13.35 -2.14
CA VAL A 92 8.92 12.40 -2.16
C VAL A 92 8.87 11.52 -3.41
N TRP A 93 7.73 10.88 -3.68
CA TRP A 93 7.52 10.09 -4.88
C TRP A 93 7.71 10.92 -6.14
N VAL A 94 7.00 12.06 -6.25
CA VAL A 94 7.04 12.92 -7.44
C VAL A 94 8.47 13.36 -7.76
N LYS A 95 9.25 13.71 -6.73
CA LYS A 95 10.67 14.06 -6.91
C LYS A 95 11.51 12.85 -7.34
N ALA A 96 11.37 11.70 -6.69
CA ALA A 96 12.14 10.51 -7.00
C ALA A 96 11.86 9.98 -8.42
N GLU A 97 10.60 10.03 -8.85
CA GLU A 97 10.17 9.65 -10.20
C GLU A 97 10.73 10.64 -11.24
N ALA A 98 10.64 11.95 -10.99
CA ALA A 98 11.22 12.97 -11.87
C ALA A 98 12.76 12.87 -11.99
N GLU A 99 13.44 12.42 -10.95
CA GLU A 99 14.88 12.14 -10.94
C GLU A 99 15.23 10.78 -11.56
N GLY A 100 14.24 9.96 -11.95
CA GLY A 100 14.44 8.63 -12.52
C GLY A 100 15.04 7.62 -11.55
N LYS A 101 14.76 7.77 -10.24
CA LYS A 101 15.22 6.85 -9.17
C LYS A 101 14.23 5.74 -8.87
N VAL A 102 12.96 5.98 -9.17
CA VAL A 102 11.87 5.02 -8.99
C VAL A 102 10.99 5.03 -10.23
N VAL A 103 10.20 3.97 -10.39
CA VAL A 103 9.18 3.86 -11.43
C VAL A 103 7.93 3.23 -10.84
N GLY A 104 6.76 3.75 -11.20
CA GLY A 104 5.47 3.10 -10.93
C GLY A 104 5.10 2.18 -12.09
N LEU A 105 5.02 0.88 -11.85
CA LEU A 105 4.67 -0.13 -12.85
C LEU A 105 3.20 -0.52 -12.75
N GLY A 106 2.54 -0.62 -13.90
CA GLY A 106 1.16 -1.09 -14.01
C GLY A 106 0.08 -0.14 -13.45
N ASP A 107 -1.13 -0.68 -13.40
CA ASP A 107 -2.33 -0.13 -12.76
C ASP A 107 -3.08 -1.31 -12.09
N THR A 108 -2.60 -1.64 -10.89
CA THR A 108 -2.88 -2.89 -10.17
C THR A 108 -4.33 -3.05 -9.75
N VAL A 109 -5.07 -1.96 -9.56
CA VAL A 109 -6.48 -1.98 -9.21
C VAL A 109 -7.20 -0.84 -9.92
N LYS A 110 -7.84 -1.15 -11.03
CA LYS A 110 -8.62 -0.17 -11.79
C LYS A 110 -9.88 0.24 -11.02
N GLY A 111 -10.15 1.55 -10.99
CA GLY A 111 -11.35 2.08 -10.35
C GLY A 111 -11.24 2.24 -8.83
N ALA A 112 -10.01 2.23 -8.29
CA ALA A 112 -9.77 2.64 -6.91
C ALA A 112 -10.27 4.08 -6.67
N THR A 113 -10.86 4.32 -5.51
CA THR A 113 -11.41 5.63 -5.14
C THR A 113 -11.03 5.98 -3.72
N GLU A 114 -11.05 7.27 -3.39
CA GLU A 114 -10.89 7.75 -2.03
C GLU A 114 -11.73 9.00 -1.80
N GLY A 115 -11.93 9.35 -0.53
CA GLY A 115 -12.58 10.59 -0.16
C GLY A 115 -13.03 10.59 1.28
N TRP A 116 -13.97 11.47 1.59
CA TRP A 116 -14.58 11.58 2.90
C TRP A 116 -15.95 10.91 2.88
N TRP A 117 -16.24 10.13 3.92
CA TRP A 117 -17.37 9.24 3.97
C TRP A 117 -18.15 9.43 5.26
N VAL A 118 -19.45 9.15 5.16
CA VAL A 118 -20.34 8.99 6.31
C VAL A 118 -21.17 7.72 6.13
N PRO A 119 -21.60 7.06 7.21
CA PRO A 119 -22.56 5.97 7.11
C PRO A 119 -23.89 6.45 6.51
N GLU A 120 -24.51 5.65 5.64
CA GLU A 120 -25.75 6.02 4.94
C GLU A 120 -26.86 6.45 5.92
N TYR A 121 -26.95 5.79 7.08
CA TYR A 121 -27.96 6.09 8.10
C TYR A 121 -27.83 7.50 8.71
N VAL A 122 -26.67 8.15 8.61
CA VAL A 122 -26.51 9.53 9.07
C VAL A 122 -27.38 10.46 8.23
N VAL A 123 -27.47 10.20 6.92
CA VAL A 123 -28.25 11.02 5.97
C VAL A 123 -29.68 10.49 5.84
N LYS A 124 -29.87 9.17 5.75
CA LYS A 124 -31.18 8.56 5.43
C LYS A 124 -31.92 8.00 6.65
N GLY A 125 -31.27 7.92 7.81
CA GLY A 125 -31.77 7.15 8.96
C GLY A 125 -31.61 5.64 8.78
N ASP A 126 -31.91 4.89 9.83
CA ASP A 126 -32.01 3.43 9.85
C ASP A 126 -33.20 3.04 10.75
N PRO A 127 -34.41 2.89 10.16
CA PRO A 127 -35.60 2.53 10.91
C PRO A 127 -35.48 1.19 11.67
N ALA A 128 -34.72 0.23 11.12
CA ALA A 128 -34.52 -1.08 11.77
C ALA A 128 -33.74 -0.95 13.08
N LYS A 129 -32.89 0.08 13.19
CA LYS A 129 -32.16 0.43 14.43
C LYS A 129 -32.78 1.60 15.21
N GLY A 130 -33.94 2.11 14.78
CA GLY A 130 -34.58 3.28 15.39
C GLY A 130 -33.81 4.59 15.21
N ILE A 131 -32.90 4.67 14.23
CA ILE A 131 -32.09 5.85 13.95
C ILE A 131 -32.85 6.76 12.99
N LYS A 132 -33.14 7.99 13.41
CA LYS A 132 -33.67 9.04 12.53
C LYS A 132 -32.54 9.65 11.69
N PRO A 133 -32.82 10.23 10.51
CA PRO A 133 -31.85 11.04 9.79
C PRO A 133 -31.25 12.12 10.71
N LEU A 134 -29.92 12.16 10.81
CA LEU A 134 -29.19 13.10 11.67
C LEU A 134 -28.66 14.30 10.87
N ALA A 135 -28.33 14.07 9.60
CA ALA A 135 -27.88 15.09 8.67
C ALA A 135 -28.50 14.87 7.27
N PRO A 136 -29.83 15.05 7.11
CA PRO A 136 -30.55 14.68 5.89
C PRO A 136 -30.15 15.48 4.64
N GLU A 137 -29.56 16.68 4.82
CA GLU A 137 -29.08 17.51 3.70
C GLU A 137 -27.57 17.41 3.48
N LEU A 138 -26.86 16.56 4.22
CA LEU A 138 -25.42 16.39 4.06
C LEU A 138 -25.12 15.65 2.75
N LYS A 139 -24.55 16.38 1.79
CA LYS A 139 -24.13 15.84 0.48
C LYS A 139 -22.68 16.15 0.16
N SER A 140 -22.19 17.31 0.59
CA SER A 140 -20.86 17.82 0.26
C SER A 140 -20.04 18.10 1.52
N VAL A 141 -18.70 18.11 1.38
CA VAL A 141 -17.80 18.62 2.42
C VAL A 141 -18.13 20.07 2.83
N LYS A 142 -18.74 20.86 1.95
CA LYS A 142 -19.20 22.24 2.25
C LYS A 142 -20.34 22.28 3.28
N ASP A 143 -21.13 21.22 3.39
CA ASP A 143 -22.24 21.16 4.34
C ASP A 143 -21.78 20.90 5.78
N LEU A 144 -20.56 20.37 5.97
CA LEU A 144 -20.08 19.87 7.25
C LEU A 144 -20.05 20.91 8.36
N ALA A 145 -19.87 22.20 8.04
CA ALA A 145 -19.93 23.27 9.03
C ALA A 145 -21.28 23.31 9.77
N ARG A 146 -22.38 22.91 9.10
CA ARG A 146 -23.73 22.84 9.70
C ARG A 146 -23.92 21.64 10.62
N TYR A 147 -23.04 20.65 10.56
CA TYR A 147 -23.22 19.32 11.18
C TYR A 147 -22.14 18.94 12.19
N LYS A 148 -21.32 19.89 12.68
CA LYS A 148 -20.29 19.59 13.69
C LYS A 148 -20.86 18.93 14.96
N ASP A 149 -22.09 19.29 15.35
CA ASP A 149 -22.79 18.70 16.50
C ASP A 149 -23.37 17.30 16.21
N VAL A 150 -23.41 16.86 14.95
CA VAL A 150 -23.74 15.47 14.60
C VAL A 150 -22.52 14.58 14.83
N PHE A 151 -21.34 15.08 14.50
CA PHE A 151 -20.07 14.34 14.59
C PHE A 151 -19.26 14.72 15.83
N LYS A 152 -19.88 14.95 16.99
CA LYS A 152 -19.20 15.51 18.18
C LYS A 152 -17.90 14.80 18.54
N ASP A 153 -16.88 15.60 18.81
CA ASP A 153 -15.64 15.12 19.39
C ASP A 153 -15.82 14.87 20.90
N PRO A 154 -15.46 13.67 21.42
CA PRO A 154 -15.58 13.35 22.84
C PRO A 154 -14.60 14.10 23.76
N GLU A 155 -13.52 14.66 23.22
CA GLU A 155 -12.44 15.30 23.97
C GLU A 155 -12.41 16.83 23.77
N SER A 156 -13.07 17.33 22.72
CA SER A 156 -13.14 18.76 22.38
C SER A 156 -14.60 19.24 22.27
N PRO A 157 -15.22 19.66 23.39
CA PRO A 157 -16.59 20.17 23.40
C PRO A 157 -16.80 21.30 22.37
N GLY A 158 -17.89 21.21 21.61
CA GLY A 158 -18.26 22.23 20.60
C GLY A 158 -17.60 22.06 19.22
N LYS A 159 -16.74 21.04 19.04
CA LYS A 159 -16.18 20.62 17.76
C LYS A 159 -16.72 19.26 17.31
N GLY A 160 -16.74 19.05 16.00
CA GLY A 160 -16.88 17.73 15.41
C GLY A 160 -15.54 16.97 15.39
N ARG A 161 -15.57 15.67 15.11
CA ARG A 161 -14.40 14.81 14.91
C ARG A 161 -14.39 14.32 13.47
N PHE A 162 -13.27 14.55 12.79
CA PHE A 162 -12.94 13.94 11.52
C PHE A 162 -11.87 12.88 11.77
N LEU A 163 -12.16 11.61 11.42
CA LEU A 163 -11.16 10.55 11.46
C LEU A 163 -10.33 10.60 10.17
N ASN A 164 -9.12 11.09 10.29
CA ASN A 164 -8.14 11.14 9.22
C ASN A 164 -7.34 9.83 9.15
N SER A 165 -6.52 9.68 8.12
CA SER A 165 -5.53 8.62 7.98
C SER A 165 -4.50 8.60 9.12
N PRO A 166 -3.85 7.44 9.32
CA PRO A 166 -2.72 7.32 10.24
C PRO A 166 -1.61 8.32 9.98
N ILE A 167 -0.90 8.71 11.04
CA ILE A 167 0.25 9.61 10.95
C ILE A 167 1.33 8.99 10.03
N GLY A 168 1.90 9.80 9.14
CA GLY A 168 2.97 9.40 8.22
C GLY A 168 2.47 8.87 6.87
N TRP A 169 1.16 8.74 6.69
CA TRP A 169 0.57 8.49 5.37
C TRP A 169 0.41 9.79 4.58
N THR A 170 0.57 9.72 3.27
CA THR A 170 0.39 10.88 2.37
C THR A 170 -1.03 11.47 2.47
N SER A 171 -2.04 10.62 2.64
CA SER A 171 -3.43 11.06 2.82
C SER A 171 -3.66 11.83 4.12
N GLU A 172 -2.89 11.57 5.19
CA GLU A 172 -3.01 12.34 6.44
C GLU A 172 -2.67 13.80 6.21
N VAL A 173 -1.56 14.05 5.50
CA VAL A 173 -1.09 15.40 5.13
C VAL A 173 -2.14 16.10 4.26
N VAL A 174 -2.60 15.42 3.20
CA VAL A 174 -3.59 15.97 2.28
C VAL A 174 -4.88 16.33 3.00
N ASN A 175 -5.40 15.44 3.83
CA ASN A 175 -6.66 15.68 4.54
C ASN A 175 -6.54 16.76 5.61
N LYS A 176 -5.38 16.89 6.26
CA LYS A 176 -5.09 18.02 7.16
C LYS A 176 -5.19 19.35 6.41
N GLN A 177 -4.64 19.43 5.21
CA GLN A 177 -4.73 20.63 4.38
C GLN A 177 -6.15 20.83 3.80
N LYS A 178 -6.86 19.75 3.47
CA LYS A 178 -8.28 19.81 3.06
C LYS A 178 -9.17 20.37 4.16
N LEU A 179 -8.97 19.99 5.43
CA LEU A 179 -9.73 20.57 6.55
C LEU A 179 -9.61 22.10 6.60
N LYS A 180 -8.41 22.65 6.41
CA LYS A 180 -8.20 24.10 6.30
C LYS A 180 -8.85 24.67 5.04
N ALA A 181 -8.60 24.06 3.88
CA ALA A 181 -9.11 24.51 2.58
C ALA A 181 -10.65 24.53 2.51
N TYR A 182 -11.30 23.65 3.26
CA TYR A 182 -12.76 23.58 3.38
C TYR A 182 -13.32 24.47 4.51
N GLY A 183 -12.46 25.17 5.26
CA GLY A 183 -12.86 26.03 6.38
C GLY A 183 -13.42 25.27 7.58
N LEU A 184 -12.90 24.06 7.82
CA LEU A 184 -13.38 23.13 8.85
C LEU A 184 -12.39 22.94 10.01
N ASP A 185 -11.16 23.43 9.91
CA ASP A 185 -10.09 23.27 10.90
C ASP A 185 -10.43 23.87 12.28
N ASP A 186 -11.21 24.95 12.31
CA ASP A 186 -11.73 25.50 13.57
C ASP A 186 -12.90 24.69 14.13
N SER A 187 -13.67 24.03 13.27
CA SER A 187 -14.92 23.34 13.65
C SER A 187 -14.78 21.84 13.89
N TYR A 188 -13.72 21.22 13.39
CA TYR A 188 -13.47 19.78 13.47
C TYR A 188 -12.08 19.49 14.01
N VAL A 189 -12.00 18.52 14.91
CA VAL A 189 -10.75 17.90 15.33
C VAL A 189 -10.26 16.98 14.22
N ASN A 190 -9.03 17.21 13.78
CA ASN A 190 -8.28 16.30 12.90
C ASN A 190 -7.73 15.12 13.72
N PHE A 191 -8.55 14.10 13.93
CA PHE A 191 -8.14 12.92 14.69
C PHE A 191 -7.35 11.95 13.81
N ARG A 192 -6.19 11.50 14.29
CA ARG A 192 -5.28 10.62 13.54
C ARG A 192 -5.01 9.37 14.37
N SER A 193 -5.28 8.20 13.80
CA SER A 193 -4.95 6.94 14.44
C SER A 193 -3.44 6.65 14.34
N GLY A 194 -2.97 5.67 15.11
CA GLY A 194 -1.58 5.18 15.02
C GLY A 194 -1.35 4.18 13.87
N SER A 195 -2.41 3.55 13.35
CA SER A 195 -2.35 2.53 12.30
C SER A 195 -3.66 2.43 11.52
N GLY A 196 -3.62 1.79 10.34
CA GLY A 196 -4.81 1.50 9.54
C GLY A 196 -5.82 0.66 10.33
N ALA A 197 -5.36 -0.43 10.96
CA ALA A 197 -6.21 -1.27 11.81
C ALA A 197 -6.90 -0.51 12.95
N ALA A 198 -6.24 0.49 13.55
CA ALA A 198 -6.85 1.32 14.58
C ALA A 198 -7.92 2.28 14.01
N LEU A 199 -7.71 2.82 12.79
CA LEU A 199 -8.72 3.61 12.08
C LEU A 199 -9.94 2.75 11.75
N ASP A 200 -9.72 1.57 11.18
CA ASP A 200 -10.74 0.58 10.85
C ASP A 200 -11.59 0.20 12.08
N ALA A 201 -10.93 -0.09 13.19
CA ALA A 201 -11.59 -0.45 14.44
C ALA A 201 -12.51 0.68 14.96
N GLU A 202 -12.04 1.93 14.91
CA GLU A 202 -12.82 3.08 15.36
C GLU A 202 -14.04 3.34 14.47
N ILE A 203 -13.86 3.33 13.14
CA ILE A 203 -14.96 3.49 12.18
C ILE A 203 -15.99 2.36 12.36
N ALA A 204 -15.54 1.11 12.32
CA ALA A 204 -16.41 -0.06 12.41
C ALA A 204 -17.15 -0.09 13.77
N SER A 205 -16.47 0.25 14.86
CA SER A 205 -17.10 0.30 16.18
C SER A 205 -18.14 1.41 16.29
N SER A 206 -17.90 2.57 15.68
CA SER A 206 -18.88 3.66 15.65
C SER A 206 -20.11 3.29 14.84
N ILE A 207 -19.91 2.68 13.66
CA ILE A 207 -21.01 2.18 12.81
C ILE A 207 -21.83 1.09 13.51
N ARG A 208 -21.19 0.12 14.17
CA ARG A 208 -21.88 -0.95 14.91
C ARG A 208 -22.77 -0.40 16.03
N ARG A 209 -22.33 0.66 16.70
CA ARG A 209 -23.08 1.36 17.76
C ARG A 209 -24.14 2.33 17.22
N GLY A 210 -24.28 2.48 15.90
CA GLY A 210 -25.19 3.46 15.29
C GLY A 210 -24.79 4.92 15.55
N LYS A 211 -23.51 5.18 15.87
CA LYS A 211 -23.01 6.53 16.12
C LYS A 211 -22.53 7.18 14.82
N PRO A 212 -22.91 8.44 14.53
CA PRO A 212 -22.35 9.18 13.40
C PRO A 212 -20.84 9.21 13.45
N VAL A 213 -20.22 9.02 12.29
CA VAL A 213 -18.77 9.13 12.12
C VAL A 213 -18.50 9.75 10.75
N LEU A 214 -17.60 10.74 10.73
CA LEU A 214 -17.07 11.36 9.53
C LEU A 214 -15.61 10.95 9.42
N PHE A 215 -15.22 10.38 8.28
CA PHE A 215 -13.89 9.80 8.14
C PHE A 215 -13.37 9.85 6.71
N TYR A 216 -12.05 9.89 6.54
CA TYR A 216 -11.40 9.59 5.26
C TYR A 216 -11.27 8.09 5.08
N TYR A 217 -11.45 7.62 3.85
CA TYR A 217 -11.14 6.24 3.48
C TYR A 217 -11.02 6.04 1.97
N TRP A 218 -10.62 4.83 1.57
CA TRP A 218 -10.42 4.43 0.18
C TRP A 218 -11.02 3.04 -0.13
N SER A 219 -11.15 2.75 -1.42
CA SER A 219 -11.64 1.49 -1.98
C SER A 219 -10.64 0.98 -3.03
N PRO A 220 -10.39 -0.34 -3.11
CA PRO A 220 -11.03 -1.45 -2.40
C PRO A 220 -10.49 -1.68 -0.98
N THR A 221 -11.38 -2.04 -0.06
CA THR A 221 -11.08 -2.39 1.35
C THR A 221 -12.25 -3.19 1.95
N PRO A 222 -12.01 -4.03 2.99
CA PRO A 222 -13.09 -4.76 3.68
C PRO A 222 -14.18 -3.85 4.23
N LEU A 223 -13.77 -2.72 4.81
CA LEU A 223 -14.68 -1.79 5.46
C LEU A 223 -15.63 -1.15 4.45
N MET A 224 -15.15 -0.78 3.26
CA MET A 224 -16.01 -0.26 2.19
C MET A 224 -17.01 -1.30 1.67
N GLY A 225 -16.63 -2.58 1.63
CA GLY A 225 -17.54 -3.66 1.24
C GLY A 225 -18.57 -4.03 2.31
N ARG A 226 -18.24 -3.82 3.59
CA ARG A 226 -19.07 -4.25 4.74
C ARG A 226 -20.19 -3.28 5.09
N TYR A 227 -20.02 -1.99 4.80
CA TYR A 227 -20.95 -0.95 5.25
C TYR A 227 -21.55 -0.15 4.10
N LYS A 228 -22.82 0.25 4.25
CA LYS A 228 -23.43 1.23 3.35
C LYS A 228 -22.95 2.62 3.72
N LEU A 229 -22.14 3.19 2.85
CA LEU A 229 -21.49 4.49 3.05
C LEU A 229 -21.89 5.46 1.94
N ILE A 230 -21.91 6.75 2.26
CA ILE A 230 -22.10 7.85 1.31
C ILE A 230 -20.79 8.61 1.23
N GLN A 231 -20.24 8.74 0.02
CA GLN A 231 -19.13 9.64 -0.24
C GLN A 231 -19.64 11.08 -0.26
N LEU A 232 -18.96 11.97 0.43
CA LEU A 232 -19.26 13.40 0.35
C LEU A 232 -18.66 14.00 -0.92
N GLU A 233 -19.44 14.83 -1.60
CA GLU A 233 -19.01 15.57 -2.77
C GLU A 233 -17.92 16.58 -2.40
N GLU A 234 -16.78 16.46 -3.06
CA GLU A 234 -15.67 17.40 -3.01
C GLU A 234 -15.64 18.28 -4.28
N PRO A 235 -15.03 19.48 -4.23
CA PRO A 235 -14.86 20.29 -5.43
C PRO A 235 -14.11 19.54 -6.54
N PRO A 236 -14.36 19.83 -7.84
CA PRO A 236 -13.65 19.19 -8.94
C PRO A 236 -12.12 19.27 -8.80
N PHE A 237 -11.44 18.28 -9.39
CA PHE A 237 -9.98 18.21 -9.32
C PHE A 237 -9.35 19.40 -10.04
N ASP A 238 -8.40 20.07 -9.36
CA ASP A 238 -7.58 21.15 -9.89
C ASP A 238 -6.12 20.91 -9.49
N ALA A 239 -5.22 20.88 -10.47
CA ALA A 239 -3.83 20.49 -10.26
C ALA A 239 -3.03 21.51 -9.43
N GLU A 240 -3.33 22.81 -9.57
CA GLU A 240 -2.64 23.85 -8.78
C GLU A 240 -3.13 23.87 -7.34
N ALA A 241 -4.43 23.66 -7.12
CA ALA A 241 -4.98 23.46 -5.79
C ALA A 241 -4.42 22.18 -5.14
N TRP A 242 -4.29 21.09 -5.90
CA TRP A 242 -3.72 19.83 -5.39
C TRP A 242 -2.30 20.01 -4.84
N LYS A 243 -1.44 20.79 -5.54
CA LYS A 243 -0.08 21.12 -5.04
C LYS A 243 -0.10 21.79 -3.66
N THR A 244 -1.12 22.60 -3.36
CA THR A 244 -1.25 23.23 -2.04
C THR A 244 -1.70 22.26 -0.95
N LEU A 245 -2.36 21.16 -1.33
CA LEU A 245 -2.81 20.12 -0.39
C LEU A 245 -1.70 19.11 -0.08
N THR A 246 -0.77 18.87 -1.01
CA THR A 246 0.37 17.97 -0.81
C THR A 246 1.56 18.64 -0.10
N ASP A 247 1.58 19.97 -0.06
CA ASP A 247 2.47 20.77 0.77
C ASP A 247 1.93 20.86 2.20
N ALA A 248 2.56 20.13 3.13
CA ALA A 248 2.14 20.02 4.53
C ALA A 248 2.12 21.36 5.29
N ASP A 249 2.96 22.31 4.84
CA ASP A 249 3.18 23.60 5.50
C ASP A 249 2.53 24.75 4.74
N ASN A 250 1.74 24.46 3.69
CA ASN A 250 1.07 25.51 2.94
C ASN A 250 0.16 26.35 3.85
N PRO A 251 0.33 27.67 3.89
CA PRO A 251 -0.47 28.53 4.76
C PRO A 251 -1.89 28.77 4.21
N ASN A 252 -2.08 28.64 2.89
CA ASN A 252 -3.33 28.98 2.21
C ASN A 252 -3.75 27.87 1.23
N PRO A 253 -4.05 26.65 1.72
CA PRO A 253 -4.43 25.55 0.86
C PRO A 253 -5.76 25.83 0.15
N LYS A 254 -5.86 25.40 -1.11
CA LYS A 254 -7.04 25.60 -1.96
C LYS A 254 -7.88 24.32 -2.04
N PRO A 255 -9.21 24.44 -2.07
CA PRO A 255 -10.10 23.28 -1.99
C PRO A 255 -10.18 22.54 -3.34
N THR A 256 -9.94 21.22 -3.31
CA THR A 256 -10.11 20.33 -4.47
C THR A 256 -10.20 18.88 -4.01
N ARG A 257 -10.90 18.02 -4.76
CA ARG A 257 -10.92 16.57 -4.53
C ARG A 257 -9.53 15.96 -4.74
N SER A 258 -9.35 14.74 -4.25
CA SER A 258 -8.08 14.02 -4.44
C SER A 258 -7.76 13.77 -5.91
N LEU A 259 -6.45 13.66 -6.21
CA LEU A 259 -5.97 13.12 -7.48
C LEU A 259 -6.62 11.75 -7.74
N ALA A 260 -6.99 11.48 -8.99
CA ALA A 260 -7.53 10.17 -9.36
C ALA A 260 -6.54 9.07 -9.00
N SER A 261 -7.02 8.04 -8.31
CA SER A 261 -6.17 6.96 -7.82
C SER A 261 -5.61 6.13 -8.98
N LYS A 262 -4.30 5.98 -9.00
CA LYS A 262 -3.59 5.00 -9.82
C LYS A 262 -2.71 4.19 -8.87
N LEU A 263 -3.05 2.92 -8.67
CA LEU A 263 -2.28 2.04 -7.80
C LEU A 263 -1.24 1.31 -8.64
N SER A 264 0.02 1.66 -8.46
CA SER A 264 1.13 1.04 -9.19
C SER A 264 1.97 0.17 -8.25
N ILE A 265 2.81 -0.69 -8.80
CA ILE A 265 3.90 -1.31 -8.04
C ILE A 265 5.09 -0.35 -8.15
N GLY A 266 5.49 0.22 -7.02
CA GLY A 266 6.64 1.13 -6.96
C GLY A 266 7.94 0.33 -6.94
N VAL A 267 8.86 0.62 -7.87
CA VAL A 267 10.11 -0.13 -8.01
C VAL A 267 11.30 0.81 -8.05
N SER A 268 12.38 0.46 -7.35
CA SER A 268 13.65 1.19 -7.45
C SER A 268 14.31 0.96 -8.82
N THR A 269 14.87 2.00 -9.41
CA THR A 269 15.50 1.89 -10.74
C THR A 269 16.67 0.89 -10.80
N PRO A 270 17.54 0.75 -9.77
CA PRO A 270 18.55 -0.31 -9.77
C PRO A 270 17.94 -1.71 -9.89
N PHE A 271 16.91 -2.02 -9.08
CA PHE A 271 16.25 -3.32 -9.10
C PHE A 271 15.56 -3.61 -10.45
N GLN A 272 14.90 -2.60 -11.03
CA GLN A 272 14.29 -2.75 -12.36
C GLN A 272 15.32 -3.14 -13.43
N LYS A 273 16.53 -2.58 -13.38
CA LYS A 273 17.61 -2.87 -14.33
C LYS A 273 18.22 -4.25 -14.11
N GLU A 274 18.31 -4.68 -12.86
CA GLU A 274 18.88 -5.98 -12.47
C GLU A 274 17.91 -7.14 -12.72
N HIS A 275 16.61 -6.93 -12.48
CA HIS A 275 15.55 -7.93 -12.64
C HIS A 275 14.45 -7.47 -13.61
N PRO A 276 14.77 -7.22 -14.89
CA PRO A 276 13.80 -6.73 -15.88
C PRO A 276 12.61 -7.69 -16.09
N GLN A 277 12.82 -9.00 -15.89
CA GLN A 277 11.77 -10.01 -15.95
C GLN A 277 10.71 -9.87 -14.84
N ILE A 278 11.12 -9.40 -13.65
CA ILE A 278 10.19 -9.13 -12.54
C ILE A 278 9.45 -7.81 -12.80
N ALA A 279 10.14 -6.80 -13.34
CA ALA A 279 9.49 -5.56 -13.76
C ALA A 279 8.40 -5.82 -14.82
N GLN A 280 8.67 -6.66 -15.83
CA GLN A 280 7.67 -7.07 -16.83
C GLN A 280 6.48 -7.82 -16.23
N PHE A 281 6.71 -8.61 -15.18
CA PHE A 281 5.63 -9.24 -14.42
C PHE A 281 4.80 -8.16 -13.71
N PHE A 282 5.44 -7.26 -12.94
CA PHE A 282 4.76 -6.19 -12.22
C PHE A 282 3.95 -5.26 -13.14
N GLU A 283 4.43 -4.97 -14.34
CA GLU A 283 3.68 -4.19 -15.35
C GLU A 283 2.34 -4.81 -15.74
N LYS A 284 2.20 -6.14 -15.65
CA LYS A 284 1.00 -6.89 -16.01
C LYS A 284 0.05 -7.15 -14.85
N VAL A 285 0.47 -6.86 -13.61
CA VAL A 285 -0.34 -7.13 -12.43
C VAL A 285 -1.62 -6.28 -12.47
N GLU A 286 -2.75 -6.97 -12.37
CA GLU A 286 -4.08 -6.37 -12.29
C GLU A 286 -4.98 -7.27 -11.45
N PHE A 287 -5.38 -6.80 -10.28
CA PHE A 287 -6.32 -7.45 -9.38
C PHE A 287 -7.75 -7.03 -9.71
N PRO A 288 -8.64 -7.98 -10.05
CA PRO A 288 -10.06 -7.68 -10.16
C PRO A 288 -10.63 -7.30 -8.77
N ILE A 289 -11.36 -6.18 -8.70
CA ILE A 289 -11.87 -5.62 -7.44
C ILE A 289 -12.69 -6.63 -6.63
N GLU A 290 -13.58 -7.39 -7.26
CA GLU A 290 -14.47 -8.32 -6.54
C GLU A 290 -13.70 -9.45 -5.82
N PRO A 291 -12.85 -10.25 -6.50
CA PRO A 291 -11.94 -11.19 -5.84
C PRO A 291 -11.07 -10.56 -4.75
N LEU A 292 -10.48 -9.38 -5.02
CA LEU A 292 -9.63 -8.70 -4.04
C LEU A 292 -10.42 -8.32 -2.79
N ASN A 293 -11.60 -7.71 -2.95
CA ASN A 293 -12.49 -7.38 -1.83
C ASN A 293 -12.89 -8.60 -1.02
N LYS A 294 -13.18 -9.73 -1.69
CA LYS A 294 -13.54 -10.98 -0.99
C LYS A 294 -12.37 -11.50 -0.15
N ALA A 295 -11.16 -11.53 -0.73
CA ALA A 295 -9.97 -11.96 -0.01
C ALA A 295 -9.67 -11.05 1.19
N LEU A 296 -9.77 -9.73 1.01
CA LEU A 296 -9.60 -8.75 2.08
C LEU A 296 -10.67 -8.92 3.17
N ALA A 297 -11.93 -9.18 2.80
CA ALA A 297 -13.00 -9.45 3.76
C ALA A 297 -12.70 -10.69 4.60
N THR A 298 -12.29 -11.80 3.96
CA THR A 298 -11.88 -13.03 4.65
C THR A 298 -10.70 -12.78 5.60
N MET A 299 -9.68 -12.04 5.16
CA MET A 299 -8.54 -11.65 5.98
C MET A 299 -8.98 -10.91 7.25
N SER A 300 -9.87 -9.92 7.08
CA SER A 300 -10.40 -9.11 8.17
C SER A 300 -11.27 -9.90 9.16
N GLU A 301 -12.13 -10.79 8.66
CA GLU A 301 -13.10 -11.55 9.48
C GLU A 301 -12.44 -12.64 10.30
N ASN A 302 -11.47 -13.32 9.71
CA ASN A 302 -10.81 -14.46 10.34
C ASN A 302 -9.52 -14.06 11.08
N HIS A 303 -9.13 -12.78 11.02
CA HIS A 303 -7.85 -12.29 11.53
C HIS A 303 -6.65 -13.10 10.97
N THR A 304 -6.75 -13.51 9.71
CA THR A 304 -5.76 -14.34 9.03
C THR A 304 -4.58 -13.49 8.58
N ALA A 305 -3.36 -14.01 8.70
CA ALA A 305 -2.16 -13.30 8.24
C ALA A 305 -2.22 -13.05 6.71
N PRO A 306 -1.79 -11.87 6.21
CA PRO A 306 -1.81 -11.56 4.78
C PRO A 306 -1.15 -12.63 3.90
N ARG A 307 -0.05 -13.23 4.39
CA ARG A 307 0.68 -14.31 3.68
C ARG A 307 -0.16 -15.55 3.44
N GLU A 308 -0.98 -15.93 4.41
CA GLU A 308 -1.87 -17.10 4.28
C GLU A 308 -2.99 -16.80 3.29
N VAL A 309 -3.60 -15.62 3.37
CA VAL A 309 -4.65 -15.18 2.44
C VAL A 309 -4.10 -15.04 1.02
N ALA A 310 -2.86 -14.56 0.83
CA ALA A 310 -2.20 -14.50 -0.46
C ALA A 310 -2.07 -15.89 -1.10
N GLN A 311 -1.67 -16.91 -0.32
CA GLN A 311 -1.60 -18.29 -0.82
C GLN A 311 -2.98 -18.84 -1.19
N VAL A 312 -4.01 -18.55 -0.39
CA VAL A 312 -5.40 -18.92 -0.73
C VAL A 312 -5.84 -18.24 -2.02
N PHE A 313 -5.61 -16.93 -2.15
CA PHE A 313 -5.95 -16.17 -3.35
C PHE A 313 -5.29 -16.76 -4.60
N LEU A 314 -4.00 -17.09 -4.52
CA LEU A 314 -3.28 -17.73 -5.63
C LEU A 314 -3.84 -19.12 -5.95
N LYS A 315 -4.26 -19.91 -4.96
CA LYS A 315 -4.91 -21.22 -5.21
C LYS A 315 -6.30 -21.08 -5.85
N GLU A 316 -7.09 -20.11 -5.41
CA GLU A 316 -8.48 -19.91 -5.86
C GLU A 316 -8.60 -19.17 -7.20
N HIS A 317 -7.58 -18.38 -7.57
CA HIS A 317 -7.61 -17.50 -8.74
C HIS A 317 -6.46 -17.70 -9.74
N PRO A 318 -6.11 -18.93 -10.18
CA PRO A 318 -5.05 -19.17 -11.16
C PRO A 318 -5.24 -18.41 -12.47
N GLN A 319 -6.48 -18.24 -12.92
CA GLN A 319 -6.81 -17.48 -14.13
C GLN A 319 -6.40 -16.00 -14.06
N VAL A 320 -6.28 -15.44 -12.85
CA VAL A 320 -5.91 -14.04 -12.66
C VAL A 320 -4.40 -13.91 -12.77
N TRP A 321 -3.65 -14.61 -11.92
CA TRP A 321 -2.22 -14.36 -11.79
C TRP A 321 -1.37 -15.06 -12.87
N LYS A 322 -1.84 -16.15 -13.48
CA LYS A 322 -1.13 -16.78 -14.60
C LYS A 322 -1.00 -15.85 -15.81
N ALA A 323 -1.95 -14.94 -16.01
CA ALA A 323 -1.90 -13.96 -17.09
C ALA A 323 -0.76 -12.92 -16.90
N TRP A 324 -0.25 -12.76 -15.68
CA TRP A 324 0.85 -11.84 -15.38
C TRP A 324 2.23 -12.42 -15.71
N LEU A 325 2.31 -13.74 -15.87
CA LEU A 325 3.57 -14.49 -15.90
C LEU A 325 3.81 -15.17 -17.24
N THR A 326 5.05 -15.57 -17.47
CA THR A 326 5.36 -16.56 -18.51
C THR A 326 4.91 -17.95 -18.04
N GLU A 327 4.69 -18.86 -19.00
CA GLU A 327 4.18 -20.21 -18.71
C GLU A 327 5.09 -20.98 -17.74
N ASP A 328 6.41 -20.88 -17.90
CA ASP A 328 7.41 -21.56 -17.05
C ASP A 328 7.38 -21.05 -15.60
N VAL A 329 7.32 -19.72 -15.41
CA VAL A 329 7.22 -19.11 -14.08
C VAL A 329 5.88 -19.46 -13.44
N ALA A 330 4.80 -19.43 -14.23
CA ALA A 330 3.47 -19.78 -13.74
C ALA A 330 3.38 -21.22 -13.23
N GLN A 331 3.99 -22.17 -13.95
CA GLN A 331 4.04 -23.58 -13.55
C GLN A 331 4.83 -23.78 -12.26
N LYS A 332 5.95 -23.07 -12.05
CA LYS A 332 6.71 -23.12 -10.80
C LYS A 332 5.88 -22.64 -9.61
N VAL A 333 5.22 -21.49 -9.75
CA VAL A 333 4.34 -20.95 -8.71
C VAL A 333 3.22 -21.94 -8.40
N GLU A 334 2.52 -22.46 -9.41
CA GLU A 334 1.43 -23.43 -9.22
C GLU A 334 1.89 -24.71 -8.51
N ALA A 335 3.06 -25.24 -8.87
CA ALA A 335 3.62 -26.42 -8.23
C ALA A 335 3.92 -26.19 -6.73
N SER A 336 4.30 -24.97 -6.36
CA SER A 336 4.60 -24.60 -4.96
C SER A 336 3.36 -24.44 -4.07
N LEU A 337 2.17 -24.31 -4.68
CA LEU A 337 0.89 -24.10 -3.98
C LEU A 337 0.16 -25.41 -3.65
N LYS A 338 0.70 -26.56 -4.05
CA LYS A 338 0.07 -27.88 -3.88
C LYS A 338 0.09 -28.39 -2.45
#